data_AF-A0A5M8NTZ1-F1
#
_entry.id   AF-A0A5M8NTZ1-F1
#
_cell.length_a   1.000
_cell.length_b   1.000
_cell.length_c   1.000
_cell.angle_alpha   90.00
_cell.angle_beta   90.00
_cell.angle_gamma   90.00
#
_symmetry.space_group_name_H-M   'P 1'
#
loop_
_entity.id
_entity.type
_entity.pdbx_description
1 polymer ?
#
loop_
_entity_poly.entity_id
_entity_poly.type
_entity_poly.pdbx_seq_one_letter_code
_entity_poly.pdbx_strand_id
1 'polypeptide(L)' 'MKKILSLLFILTICLNSCVGDLPLPSDSNNEENTDNGESNVSNATRCAAITKSGTQCKRNAEKGDIYCWQHKK' A
#
# COMPACT_ATOMS: atom_id res chain seq x y z
N MET A 1 -11.25 5.35 42.58
CA MET A 1 -11.97 6.33 41.73
C MET A 1 -11.00 6.88 40.67
N LYS A 2 -10.84 6.19 39.53
CA LYS A 2 -9.92 6.62 38.45
C LYS A 2 -10.39 6.19 37.04
N LYS A 3 -11.61 5.66 36.89
CA LYS A 3 -12.08 5.04 35.64
C LYS A 3 -12.83 5.99 34.68
N ILE A 4 -12.98 7.28 34.99
CA ILE A 4 -13.85 8.19 34.22
C ILE A 4 -13.06 9.17 33.31
N LEU A 5 -11.74 9.32 33.50
CA LEU A 5 -10.98 10.32 32.73
C LEU A 5 -10.51 9.84 31.33
N SER A 6 -10.75 8.57 30.97
CA SER A 6 -10.23 7.99 29.73
C SER A 6 -11.08 8.25 28.47
N LEU A 7 -12.31 8.77 28.62
CA LEU A 7 -13.25 8.89 27.50
C LEU A 7 -13.29 10.26 26.83
N LEU A 8 -12.69 11.30 27.43
CA LEU A 8 -12.58 12.63 26.80
C LEU A 8 -11.30 12.84 25.97
N PHE A 9 -10.37 11.88 25.98
CA PHE A 9 -9.09 12.01 25.26
C PHE A 9 -9.12 11.45 23.83
N ILE A 10 -10.16 10.71 23.45
CA ILE A 10 -10.23 10.04 22.14
C ILE A 10 -10.89 10.93 21.07
N LEU A 11 -11.55 12.03 21.45
CA LEU A 11 -12.24 12.90 20.49
C LEU A 11 -11.36 14.03 19.91
N THR A 12 -10.16 14.26 20.45
CA THR A 12 -9.30 15.41 20.06
C THR A 12 -8.15 15.07 19.12
N ILE A 13 -8.00 13.84 18.63
CA ILE A 13 -6.86 13.46 17.77
C ILE A 13 -7.14 13.69 16.26
N CYS A 14 -8.37 13.97 15.85
CA CYS A 14 -8.75 13.97 14.44
C CYS A 14 -8.47 15.26 13.64
N LEU A 15 -7.78 16.29 14.15
CA LEU A 15 -7.66 17.57 13.42
C LEU A 15 -6.25 18.10 13.12
N ASN A 16 -5.18 17.47 13.59
CA ASN A 16 -3.83 17.93 13.26
C ASN A 16 -3.00 16.80 12.69
N SER A 17 -2.99 16.67 11.35
CA SER A 17 -1.80 16.33 10.52
C SER A 17 -2.24 15.96 9.09
N CYS A 18 -2.82 16.92 8.37
CA CYS A 18 -2.83 16.90 6.89
C CYS A 18 -2.01 18.08 6.37
N VAL A 19 -0.77 18.20 6.84
CA VAL A 19 0.30 18.87 6.08
C VAL A 19 1.32 17.79 5.72
N GLY A 20 0.89 16.87 4.85
CA GLY A 20 1.83 16.11 4.05
C GLY A 20 2.12 16.96 2.84
N ASP A 21 3.37 17.38 2.70
CA ASP A 21 3.94 18.10 1.57
C ASP A 21 3.23 17.79 0.25
N LEU A 22 2.70 18.85 -0.36
CA LEU A 22 2.33 18.86 -1.76
C LEU A 22 3.57 18.39 -2.54
N PRO A 23 3.57 17.22 -3.18
CA PRO A 23 4.63 16.90 -4.11
C PRO A 23 4.55 17.98 -5.18
N LEU A 24 5.65 18.73 -5.30
CA LEU A 24 5.91 19.56 -6.47
C LEU A 24 5.56 18.71 -7.71
N PRO A 25 4.86 19.26 -8.71
CA PRO A 25 4.63 18.56 -9.96
C PRO A 25 6.01 18.22 -10.52
N SER A 26 6.41 16.98 -10.31
CA SER A 26 7.45 16.38 -11.09
C SER A 26 6.77 16.13 -12.41
N ASP A 27 7.15 16.88 -13.44
CA ASP A 27 6.80 16.59 -14.83
C ASP A 27 7.35 15.18 -15.16
N SER A 28 6.69 14.16 -14.66
CA SER A 28 6.79 12.80 -15.16
C SER A 28 5.68 12.72 -16.17
N ASN A 29 6.07 12.93 -17.43
CA ASN A 29 5.30 12.53 -18.59
C ASN A 29 4.66 11.17 -18.26
N ASN A 30 3.35 11.14 -18.00
CA ASN A 30 2.61 9.91 -18.25
C ASN A 30 2.52 9.85 -19.77
N GLU A 31 3.59 9.40 -20.39
CA GLU A 31 3.42 8.56 -21.55
C GLU A 31 2.64 7.34 -21.03
N GLU A 32 1.32 7.50 -20.97
CA GLU A 32 0.40 6.39 -21.16
C GLU A 32 0.67 5.92 -22.59
N ASN A 33 1.77 5.18 -22.71
CA ASN A 33 2.08 4.39 -23.86
C ASN A 33 1.02 3.28 -23.86
N THR A 34 -0.14 3.63 -24.40
CA THR A 34 -1.13 2.68 -24.91
C THR A 34 -0.50 2.02 -26.13
N ASP A 35 0.49 1.17 -25.86
CA ASP A 35 0.97 0.20 -26.81
C ASP A 35 -0.17 -0.81 -26.98
N ASN A 36 -0.93 -0.63 -28.07
CA ASN A 36 -1.72 -1.68 -28.68
C ASN A 36 -0.77 -2.73 -29.29
N GLY A 37 0.04 -3.34 -28.43
CA GLY A 37 0.75 -4.57 -28.66
C GLY A 37 0.10 -5.59 -27.76
N GLU A 38 -0.21 -6.76 -28.30
CA GLU A 38 -0.68 -7.94 -27.58
C GLU A 38 0.36 -8.34 -26.52
N SER A 39 0.33 -7.62 -25.41
CA SER A 39 1.33 -7.67 -24.37
C SER A 39 0.73 -8.48 -23.25
N ASN A 40 1.38 -9.61 -22.98
CA ASN A 40 1.18 -10.40 -21.77
C ASN A 40 1.60 -9.52 -20.58
N VAL A 41 0.84 -8.44 -20.29
CA VAL A 41 0.92 -7.67 -19.06
C VAL A 41 0.49 -8.66 -18.00
N SER A 42 1.47 -9.42 -17.53
CA SER A 42 1.37 -10.16 -16.29
C SER A 42 1.12 -9.07 -15.26
N ASN A 43 -0.15 -8.72 -15.05
CA ASN A 43 -0.63 -7.89 -13.97
C ASN A 43 -0.03 -8.54 -12.72
N ALA A 44 1.12 -8.02 -12.31
CA ALA A 44 1.99 -8.69 -11.36
C ALA A 44 1.24 -8.66 -10.05
N THR A 45 0.52 -9.74 -9.78
CA THR A 45 -0.45 -9.77 -8.69
C THR A 45 0.33 -9.61 -7.40
N ARG A 46 -0.15 -8.77 -6.49
CA ARG A 46 0.57 -8.55 -5.23
C ARG A 46 0.62 -9.86 -4.44
N CYS A 47 1.75 -10.12 -3.77
CA CYS A 47 1.91 -11.29 -2.92
C CYS A 47 0.80 -11.33 -1.86
N ALA A 48 0.13 -12.48 -1.76
CA ALA A 48 -1.00 -12.70 -0.86
C ALA A 48 -0.58 -13.01 0.60
N ALA A 49 0.71 -13.11 0.89
CA ALA A 49 1.20 -13.45 2.23
C ALA A 49 0.96 -12.33 3.24
N ILE A 50 0.59 -12.70 4.47
CA ILE A 50 0.54 -11.81 5.62
C ILE A 50 1.84 -11.94 6.41
N THR A 51 2.49 -10.81 6.64
CA THR A 51 3.73 -10.72 7.42
C THR A 51 3.46 -10.94 8.92
N LYS A 52 4.52 -11.18 9.70
CA LYS A 52 4.41 -11.31 11.17
C LYS A 52 3.81 -10.07 11.86
N SER A 53 3.92 -8.90 11.23
CA SER A 53 3.30 -7.66 11.73
C SER A 53 1.81 -7.53 11.37
N GLY A 54 1.22 -8.53 10.70
CA GLY A 54 -0.20 -8.53 10.32
C GLY A 54 -0.51 -7.76 9.04
N THR A 55 0.50 -7.26 8.33
CA THR A 55 0.30 -6.51 7.07
C THR A 55 0.55 -7.38 5.85
N GLN A 56 -0.16 -7.14 4.75
CA GLN A 56 0.08 -7.83 3.48
C GLN A 56 1.47 -7.50 2.93
N CYS A 57 2.17 -8.52 2.44
CA CYS A 57 3.45 -8.36 1.76
C CYS A 57 3.36 -7.32 0.65
N LYS A 58 4.34 -6.41 0.60
CA LYS A 58 4.38 -5.32 -0.38
C LYS A 58 4.93 -5.74 -1.75
N ARG A 59 5.56 -6.92 -1.84
CA ARG A 59 6.16 -7.42 -3.08
C ARG A 59 5.12 -8.03 -4.02
N ASN A 60 5.42 -8.07 -5.31
CA ASN A 60 4.64 -8.81 -6.29
C ASN A 60 4.88 -10.32 -6.14
N ALA A 61 3.83 -11.08 -6.43
CA ALA A 61 3.90 -12.51 -6.62
C ALA A 61 4.69 -12.82 -7.89
N GLU A 62 5.29 -14.01 -7.92
CA GLU A 62 5.95 -14.47 -9.12
C GLU A 62 4.95 -14.85 -10.20
N LYS A 63 5.40 -14.86 -11.46
CA LYS A 63 4.55 -15.21 -12.59
C LYS A 63 4.01 -16.63 -12.41
N GLY A 64 2.70 -16.77 -12.33
CA GLY A 64 2.03 -18.05 -12.13
C GLY A 64 1.88 -18.48 -10.66
N ASP A 65 2.40 -17.69 -9.71
CA ASP A 65 2.26 -17.89 -8.28
C ASP A 65 1.41 -16.78 -7.63
N ILE A 66 0.91 -17.05 -6.42
CA ILE A 66 0.24 -16.05 -5.56
C ILE A 66 1.19 -15.46 -4.50
N TYR A 67 2.41 -16.00 -4.40
CA TYR A 67 3.42 -15.60 -3.43
C TYR A 67 4.69 -15.09 -4.13
N CYS A 68 5.45 -14.25 -3.43
CA CYS A 68 6.77 -13.81 -3.87
C CYS A 68 7.84 -14.84 -3.47
N TRP A 69 9.03 -14.75 -4.05
CA TRP A 69 10.20 -15.60 -3.75
C TRP A 69 10.47 -15.82 -2.26
N GLN A 70 10.19 -14.82 -1.41
CA GLN A 70 10.42 -14.93 0.03
C GLN A 70 9.35 -15.76 0.76
N HIS A 71 8.16 -15.86 0.17
CA HIS A 71 7.02 -16.62 0.70
C HIS A 71 6.72 -17.86 -0.15
N LYS A 72 7.68 -18.29 -0.98
CA LYS A 72 7.65 -19.61 -1.60
C LYS A 72 7.91 -20.66 -0.53
N LYS A 73 7.07 -21.69 -0.50
CA LYS A 73 7.25 -22.85 0.37
C LYS A 73 8.30 -23.79 -0.21
#